data_AF-A0A7C1IFS6-F1
#
_entry.id   AF-A0A7C1IFS6-F1
#
_cell.length_a   1.000
_cell.length_b   1.000
_cell.length_c   1.000
_cell.angle_alpha   90.00
_cell.angle_beta   90.00
_cell.angle_gamma   90.00
#
_symmetry.space_group_name_H-M   'P 1'
#
loop_
_entity.id
_entity.type
_entity.pdbx_description
1 polymer ?
#
loop_
_entity_poly.entity_id
_entity_poly.type
_entity_poly.pdbx_seq_one_letter_code
_entity_poly.pdbx_strand_id
1 'polypeptide(L)'
;MAEYKCKYCGEKFEKPLDLARHVRMKHKRATKRAKKAAEQVTPAEQINKTIEAIGVLKGLQVSPNLSTEEKKLLGDVTKTFEGLVPK
;
A
#
# COMPACT_ATOMS: atom_id res chain seq x y z
N MET A 1 -34.67 13.91 14.77
CA MET A 1 -33.49 14.55 14.17
C MET A 1 -32.41 13.50 13.98
N ALA A 2 -31.74 13.44 12.82
CA ALA A 2 -30.60 12.55 12.63
C ALA A 2 -29.35 13.18 13.27
N GLU A 3 -28.82 12.59 14.34
CA GLU A 3 -27.57 13.02 14.96
C GLU A 3 -26.38 12.46 14.15
N TYR A 4 -25.50 13.33 13.67
CA TYR A 4 -24.28 12.98 12.94
C TYR A 4 -23.11 12.87 13.91
N LYS A 5 -22.62 11.65 14.14
CA LYS A 5 -21.52 11.40 15.09
C LYS A 5 -20.16 11.38 14.40
N CYS A 6 -19.17 12.03 15.01
CA CYS A 6 -17.79 11.98 14.54
C CYS A 6 -17.14 10.63 14.88
N LYS A 7 -16.61 9.95 13.86
CA LYS A 7 -15.91 8.66 14.02
C LYS A 7 -14.58 8.77 14.79
N TYR A 8 -14.04 9.97 14.97
CA TYR A 8 -12.72 10.17 15.56
C TYR A 8 -12.75 10.66 17.02
N CYS A 9 -13.81 11.35 17.44
CA CYS A 9 -13.96 11.87 18.80
C CYS A 9 -15.32 11.53 19.45
N GLY A 10 -16.26 10.96 18.70
CA GLY A 10 -17.58 10.61 19.22
C GLY A 10 -18.54 11.78 19.43
N GLU A 11 -18.12 13.03 19.14
CA GLU A 11 -18.99 14.20 19.24
C GLU A 11 -20.20 14.07 18.31
N LYS A 12 -21.38 14.43 18.83
CA LYS A 12 -22.64 14.40 18.10
C LYS A 12 -22.96 15.79 17.59
N PHE A 13 -23.28 15.88 16.30
CA PHE A 13 -23.66 17.12 15.65
C PHE A 13 -25.06 16.99 15.07
N GLU A 14 -25.87 18.04 15.18
CA GLU A 14 -27.23 18.04 14.64
C GLU A 14 -27.26 18.18 13.12
N LYS A 15 -26.15 18.65 12.53
CA LYS A 15 -26.04 18.92 11.10
C LYS A 15 -24.80 18.24 10.51
N PRO A 16 -24.87 17.73 9.27
CA PRO A 16 -23.73 17.13 8.61
C PRO A 16 -22.63 18.15 8.26
N LEU A 17 -23.01 19.42 8.05
CA LEU A 17 -22.10 20.53 7.79
C LEU A 17 -21.18 20.82 8.99
N ASP A 18 -21.73 20.79 10.21
CA ASP A 18 -20.97 20.99 11.44
C ASP A 18 -19.99 19.85 11.69
N LEU A 19 -20.41 18.60 11.43
CA LEU A 19 -19.53 17.44 11.47
C LEU A 19 -18.36 17.60 10.47
N ALA A 20 -18.64 17.98 9.23
CA ALA A 20 -17.60 18.14 8.19
C ALA A 20 -16.58 19.23 8.56
N ARG A 21 -17.05 20.36 9.09
CA ARG A 21 -16.20 21.45 9.59
C ARG A 21 -15.36 20.99 10.77
N HIS A 22 -15.97 20.29 11.73
CA HIS A 22 -15.29 19.72 12.89
C HIS A 22 -14.15 18.78 12.47
N VAL A 23 -14.41 17.82 11.57
CA VAL A 23 -13.39 16.87 11.10
C VAL A 23 -12.25 17.59 10.36
N ARG A 24 -12.54 18.62 9.57
CA ARG A 24 -11.50 19.39 8.86
C ARG A 24 -10.62 20.21 9.82
N MET A 25 -11.19 20.81 10.86
CA MET A 25 -10.44 21.66 11.79
C MET A 25 -9.72 20.85 12.88
N LYS A 26 -10.42 19.93 13.54
CA LYS A 26 -9.89 19.15 14.68
C LYS A 26 -9.16 17.88 14.22
N HIS A 27 -9.60 17.26 13.13
CA HIS A 27 -9.05 15.98 12.64
C HIS A 27 -8.25 16.10 11.34
N LYS A 28 -7.66 17.28 11.06
CA LYS A 28 -6.83 17.54 9.86
C LYS A 28 -5.66 16.55 9.69
N ARG A 29 -5.09 16.05 10.78
CA ARG A 29 -4.04 15.00 10.74
C ARG A 29 -4.60 13.60 10.52
N ALA A 30 -5.79 13.29 11.05
CA ALA A 30 -6.43 12.00 10.88
C ALA A 30 -6.95 11.80 9.45
N THR A 31 -7.44 12.86 8.79
CA THR A 31 -7.85 12.81 7.38
C THR A 31 -6.68 12.58 6.43
N LYS A 32 -5.49 13.13 6.73
CA LYS A 32 -4.27 12.86 5.94
C LYS A 32 -3.78 11.42 6.10
N ARG A 33 -3.89 10.85 7.30
CA ARG A 33 -3.59 9.42 7.55
C ARG A 33 -4.65 8.49 6.94
N ALA A 34 -5.92 8.85 6.98
CA ALA A 34 -6.99 8.09 6.32
C ALA A 34 -6.88 8.13 4.78
N LYS A 35 -6.50 9.29 4.20
CA LYS A 35 -6.17 9.36 2.77
C LYS A 35 -4.94 8.53 2.43
N LYS A 36 -3.88 8.55 3.24
CA LYS A 36 -2.72 7.65 3.05
C LYS A 36 -3.05 6.17 3.28
N ALA A 37 -4.02 5.86 4.13
CA ALA A 37 -4.51 4.50 4.37
C ALA A 37 -5.39 3.99 3.21
N ALA A 38 -6.14 4.89 2.56
CA ALA A 38 -6.91 4.63 1.34
C ALA A 38 -6.06 4.67 0.06
N GLU A 39 -4.96 5.43 0.09
CA GLU A 39 -3.84 5.44 -0.87
C GLU A 39 -2.75 4.44 -0.43
N GLN A 40 -3.10 3.47 0.41
CA GLN A 40 -2.32 2.24 0.42
C GLN A 40 -2.59 1.61 -0.93
N VAL A 41 -1.60 1.77 -1.80
CA VAL A 41 -1.38 1.06 -3.05
C VAL A 41 -2.21 -0.21 -3.02
N THR A 42 -3.23 -0.27 -3.87
CA THR A 42 -4.15 -1.42 -3.89
C THR A 42 -3.33 -2.70 -3.87
N PRO A 43 -3.79 -3.78 -3.20
CA PRO A 43 -3.09 -5.06 -3.22
C PRO A 43 -2.69 -5.47 -4.65
N ALA A 44 -3.53 -5.14 -5.64
CA ALA A 44 -3.28 -5.34 -7.05
C ALA A 44 -2.09 -4.53 -7.62
N GLU A 45 -1.89 -3.27 -7.24
CA GLU A 45 -0.77 -2.48 -7.75
C GLU A 45 0.57 -2.89 -7.11
N GLN A 46 0.57 -3.33 -5.84
CA GLN A 46 1.74 -3.97 -5.22
C GLN A 46 2.09 -5.29 -5.92
N ILE A 47 1.09 -6.10 -6.28
CA ILE A 47 1.29 -7.36 -7.02
C ILE A 47 1.90 -7.10 -8.40
N ASN A 48 1.37 -6.16 -9.18
CA ASN A 48 1.93 -5.84 -10.50
C ASN A 48 3.39 -5.38 -10.43
N LYS A 49 3.72 -4.47 -9.49
CA LYS A 49 5.12 -4.05 -9.26
C LYS A 49 6.03 -5.21 -8.86
N THR A 50 5.50 -6.17 -8.09
CA THR A 50 6.23 -7.38 -7.70
C THR A 50 6.48 -8.30 -8.91
N ILE A 51 5.50 -8.46 -9.80
CA ILE A 51 5.64 -9.23 -11.04
C ILE A 51 6.70 -8.60 -11.97
N GLU A 52 6.69 -7.27 -12.13
CA GLU A 52 7.71 -6.57 -12.91
C GLU A 52 9.11 -6.76 -12.34
N ALA A 53 9.27 -6.66 -11.01
CA ALA A 53 10.54 -6.89 -10.34
C ALA A 53 11.06 -8.33 -10.53
N ILE A 54 10.18 -9.33 -10.47
CA ILE A 54 10.52 -10.74 -10.75
C ILE A 54 11.03 -10.90 -12.18
N GLY A 55 10.41 -10.25 -13.16
CA GLY A 55 10.83 -10.30 -14.56
C GLY A 55 12.24 -9.74 -14.78
N VAL A 56 12.55 -8.59 -14.16
CA VAL A 56 13.89 -7.97 -14.22
C VAL A 56 14.95 -8.89 -13.60
N LEU A 57 14.66 -9.49 -12.45
CA LEU A 57 15.58 -10.42 -11.79
C LEU A 57 15.85 -11.67 -12.62
N LYS A 58 14.82 -12.22 -13.27
CA LYS A 58 14.96 -13.37 -14.18
C LYS A 58 15.80 -13.01 -15.41
N GLY A 59 15.63 -11.80 -15.96
CA GLY A 59 16.46 -11.29 -17.06
C GLY A 59 17.93 -11.19 -16.68
N LEU A 60 18.24 -10.71 -15.48
CA LEU A 60 19.61 -10.61 -14.97
C LEU A 60 20.28 -11.99 -14.84
N GLN A 61 19.57 -13.04 -14.43
CA GLN A 61 20.12 -14.39 -14.28
C GLN A 61 20.69 -14.98 -15.58
N VAL A 62 20.18 -14.55 -16.75
CA VAL A 62 20.60 -15.03 -18.07
C VAL A 62 21.89 -14.34 -18.53
N SER A 63 22.32 -13.26 -17.88
CA SER A 63 23.47 -12.49 -18.33
C SER A 63 24.77 -13.33 -18.29
N PRO A 64 25.58 -13.32 -19.37
CA PRO A 64 26.82 -14.10 -19.45
C PRO A 64 27.94 -13.52 -18.55
N ASN A 65 27.75 -12.33 -17.97
CA ASN A 65 28.74 -11.63 -17.16
C ASN A 65 28.66 -11.95 -15.65
N LEU A 66 27.67 -12.73 -15.21
CA LEU A 66 27.47 -13.09 -13.80
C LEU A 66 28.14 -14.43 -13.45
N SER A 67 28.81 -14.44 -12.29
CA SER A 67 29.41 -15.64 -11.70
C SER A 67 28.35 -16.64 -11.23
N THR A 68 28.73 -17.91 -11.06
CA THR A 68 27.81 -18.98 -10.63
C THR A 68 27.14 -18.67 -9.28
N GLU A 69 27.88 -18.05 -8.36
CA GLU A 69 27.36 -17.67 -7.04
C GLU A 69 26.35 -16.53 -7.12
N GLU A 70 26.58 -15.55 -7.99
CA GLU A 70 25.68 -14.41 -8.19
C GLU A 70 24.36 -14.85 -8.84
N LYS A 71 24.42 -15.79 -9.79
CA LYS A 71 23.21 -16.40 -10.38
C LYS A 71 22.40 -17.16 -9.35
N LYS A 72 23.06 -17.88 -8.43
CA LYS A 72 22.40 -18.60 -7.34
C LYS A 72 21.70 -17.62 -6.37
N LEU A 73 22.38 -16.54 -5.99
CA LEU A 73 21.80 -15.50 -5.13
C LEU A 73 20.58 -14.84 -5.80
N LEU A 74 20.66 -14.49 -7.07
CA LEU A 74 19.53 -13.94 -7.83
C LEU A 74 18.36 -14.94 -7.89
N GLY A 75 18.63 -16.23 -8.04
CA GLY A 75 17.60 -17.28 -8.02
C GLY A 75 16.88 -17.40 -6.68
N ASP A 76 17.60 -17.39 -5.56
CA ASP A 76 17.04 -17.40 -4.20
C ASP A 76 16.17 -16.15 -3.93
N VAL A 77 16.64 -14.98 -4.38
CA VAL A 77 15.89 -13.72 -4.29
C VAL A 77 14.61 -13.80 -5.13
N THR A 78 14.68 -14.24 -6.39
CA THR A 78 13.49 -14.42 -7.24
C THR A 78 12.46 -15.35 -6.61
N LYS A 79 12.89 -16.48 -6.04
CA LYS A 79 12.01 -17.45 -5.39
C LYS A 79 11.30 -16.89 -4.16
N THR A 80 11.97 -16.00 -3.43
CA THR A 80 11.37 -15.28 -2.29
C THR A 80 10.25 -14.34 -2.75
N PHE A 81 10.47 -13.59 -3.83
CA PHE A 81 9.44 -12.71 -4.39
C PHE A 81 8.27 -13.47 -5.02
N GLU A 82 8.52 -14.60 -5.70
CA GLU A 82 7.46 -15.47 -6.22
C GLU A 82 6.56 -16.02 -5.10
N GLY A 83 7.10 -16.25 -3.89
CA GLY A 83 6.32 -16.66 -2.72
C GLY A 83 5.44 -15.57 -2.10
N LEU A 84 5.69 -14.29 -2.43
CA LEU A 84 4.89 -13.14 -1.98
C LEU A 84 3.72 -12.82 -2.93
N VAL A 85 3.74 -13.37 -4.14
CA VAL A 85 2.67 -13.18 -5.13
C VAL A 85 1.62 -14.29 -4.93
N PRO A 86 0.35 -13.94 -4.65
CA PRO A 86 -0.73 -14.93 -4.59
C PRO A 86 -0.93 -15.56 -5.97
N LYS A 87 -1.06 -16.90 -5.98
CA LYS A 87 -1.11 -17.74 -7.19
C LYS A 87 -2.47 -17.74 -7.87
#